data_AF-A0A180H5K6-F1
#
_entry.id   AF-A0A180H5K6-F1
#
_cell.length_a   1.000
_cell.length_b   1.000
_cell.length_c   1.000
_cell.angle_alpha   90.00
_cell.angle_beta   90.00
_cell.angle_gamma   90.00
#
_symmetry.space_group_name_H-M   'P 1'
#
loop_
_entity.id
_entity.type
_entity.pdbx_description
1 polymer ?
#
loop_
_entity_poly.entity_id
_entity_poly.type
_entity_poly.pdbx_seq_one_letter_code
_entity_poly.pdbx_strand_id
1 'polypeptide(L)'
;MEEKESLLPSSKPALETSPSARPASAISASSSLSTRPAGHLAKDVKVWLPSNNAQPAPRPVLGDDYFIPTAAEAQRAFSGQVASREKLTDGPMLTKTLREREQNQKKNEKLARFPITRIRIKFADRSMLEGALPSTCKISDVYRFVKESLLENVRTKPFVLYQTPPRREFLATDSKINTSNLLDLQLAPSSLLLIKFTEEIYNHSTNPPPLTPELLSAAQPLPLPPTLDAQNGSQPTGNTLEKGKQKVDDILKAGAKVPKWLQNLTKK
;
A
#
# COMPACT_ATOMS: atom_id res chain seq x y z
N MET A 1 52.30 -33.21 52.95
CA MET A 1 53.11 -32.25 53.71
C MET A 1 52.95 -30.91 53.03
N GLU A 2 52.33 -29.98 53.77
CA GLU A 2 52.27 -28.50 53.60
C GLU A 2 51.85 -27.95 52.22
N GLU A 3 50.66 -27.37 52.02
CA GLU A 3 50.06 -26.15 52.62
C GLU A 3 50.95 -24.90 52.65
N LYS A 4 50.56 -23.90 51.83
CA LYS A 4 50.45 -22.44 52.08
C LYS A 4 50.41 -21.73 50.73
N GLU A 5 49.27 -21.24 50.23
CA GLU A 5 48.41 -20.15 50.69
C GLU A 5 49.10 -18.78 50.76
N SER A 6 48.34 -17.77 50.30
CA SER A 6 48.44 -16.31 50.50
C SER A 6 49.08 -15.48 49.40
N LEU A 7 48.62 -14.26 49.06
CA LEU A 7 47.42 -13.45 49.33
C LEU A 7 47.58 -12.21 48.41
N LEU A 8 46.50 -11.69 47.84
CA LEU A 8 46.44 -10.31 47.35
C LEU A 8 46.49 -9.33 48.53
N PRO A 9 46.90 -8.07 48.33
CA PRO A 9 45.99 -6.99 48.71
C PRO A 9 46.00 -5.73 47.81
N SER A 10 44.78 -5.25 47.54
CA SER A 10 44.27 -3.86 47.71
C SER A 10 45.09 -2.63 47.29
N SER A 11 44.50 -1.80 46.41
CA SER A 11 43.92 -0.47 46.74
C SER A 11 43.99 0.57 45.61
N LYS A 12 42.86 1.25 45.38
CA LYS A 12 42.65 2.49 44.61
C LYS A 12 43.26 3.71 45.34
N PRO A 13 43.41 4.89 44.68
CA PRO A 13 42.33 5.91 44.68
C PRO A 13 42.12 6.64 43.33
N ALA A 14 41.08 7.49 43.31
CA ALA A 14 40.34 8.06 42.16
C ALA A 14 40.70 9.53 41.81
N LEU A 15 39.94 10.08 40.83
CA LEU A 15 39.73 11.49 40.38
C LEU A 15 40.53 11.92 39.13
N GLU A 16 39.99 12.56 38.09
CA GLU A 16 38.63 13.01 37.72
C GLU A 16 38.69 13.50 36.24
N THR A 17 37.57 13.45 35.51
CA THR A 17 37.08 14.37 34.44
C THR A 17 36.38 13.65 33.25
N SER A 18 35.15 14.06 33.00
CA SER A 18 34.31 13.87 31.80
C SER A 18 34.05 15.27 31.19
N PRO A 19 33.33 15.45 30.05
CA PRO A 19 33.04 14.59 28.88
C PRO A 19 33.30 15.33 27.52
N SER A 20 33.12 14.69 26.36
CA SER A 20 32.30 15.20 25.21
C SER A 20 32.55 14.50 23.85
N ALA A 21 31.43 14.21 23.16
CA ALA A 21 31.18 14.17 21.70
C ALA A 21 31.57 12.96 20.80
N ARG A 22 30.54 12.11 20.57
CA ARG A 22 30.00 11.48 19.32
C ARG A 22 30.94 11.09 18.15
N PRO A 23 30.78 9.87 17.60
CA PRO A 23 30.94 9.62 16.17
C PRO A 23 29.60 9.69 15.41
N ALA A 24 29.67 10.18 14.18
CA ALA A 24 28.59 10.41 13.24
C ALA A 24 27.96 9.09 12.74
N SER A 25 26.63 9.02 12.83
CA SER A 25 25.82 7.93 12.29
C SER A 25 25.77 7.98 10.77
N ALA A 26 26.34 6.97 10.12
CA ALA A 26 26.07 6.67 8.73
C ALA A 26 24.62 6.18 8.58
N ILE A 27 23.90 6.80 7.66
CA ILE A 27 22.50 6.53 7.31
C ILE A 27 22.44 5.12 6.70
N SER A 28 21.96 4.15 7.48
CA SER A 28 21.58 2.83 6.96
C SER A 28 20.11 2.85 6.59
N ALA A 29 19.83 2.71 5.30
CA ALA A 29 18.50 2.37 4.80
C ALA A 29 18.01 1.10 5.50
N SER A 30 16.87 1.19 6.17
CA SER A 30 16.25 0.08 6.89
C SER A 30 15.72 -0.97 5.90
N SER A 31 16.57 -1.94 5.58
CA SER A 31 16.14 -3.18 4.94
C SER A 31 15.21 -3.92 5.89
N SER A 32 13.90 -3.94 5.59
CA SER A 32 12.94 -4.74 6.35
C SER A 32 13.33 -6.21 6.28
N LEU A 33 13.66 -6.83 7.41
CA LEU A 33 13.88 -8.27 7.52
C LEU A 33 12.61 -9.01 7.10
N SER A 34 12.63 -9.55 5.89
CA SER A 34 11.61 -10.46 5.39
C SER A 34 11.97 -11.86 5.86
N THR A 35 11.30 -12.36 6.90
CA THR A 35 11.43 -13.75 7.32
C THR A 35 10.63 -14.62 6.35
N ARG A 36 11.31 -15.47 5.60
CA ARG A 36 10.67 -16.51 4.78
C ARG A 36 10.65 -17.80 5.61
N PRO A 37 9.52 -18.16 6.27
CA PRO A 37 9.40 -19.47 6.87
C PRO A 37 9.49 -20.55 5.77
N ALA A 38 10.24 -21.62 6.02
CA ALA A 38 10.44 -22.69 5.06
C ALA A 38 9.09 -23.37 4.73
N GLY A 39 8.75 -23.47 3.44
CA GLY A 39 7.54 -24.16 2.97
C GLY A 39 6.37 -23.27 2.55
N HIS A 40 6.43 -21.96 2.79
CA HIS A 40 5.34 -21.05 2.44
C HIS A 40 5.28 -20.74 0.93
N LEU A 41 4.08 -20.77 0.35
CA LEU A 41 3.86 -20.41 -1.07
C LEU A 41 4.05 -18.90 -1.35
N ALA A 42 3.77 -18.06 -0.36
CA ALA A 42 3.94 -16.61 -0.49
C ALA A 42 5.38 -16.18 -0.20
N LYS A 43 5.81 -15.14 -0.92
CA LYS A 43 7.05 -14.41 -0.65
C LYS A 43 6.76 -13.29 0.36
N ASP A 44 7.81 -12.75 0.98
CA ASP A 44 7.74 -11.59 1.87
C ASP A 44 6.67 -11.69 2.96
N VAL A 45 6.65 -12.82 3.67
CA VAL A 45 5.69 -13.06 4.74
C VAL A 45 6.02 -12.15 5.92
N LYS A 46 5.05 -11.34 6.34
CA LYS A 46 5.20 -10.38 7.44
C LYS A 46 3.98 -10.44 8.33
N VAL A 47 4.17 -10.31 9.64
CA VAL A 47 3.08 -10.14 10.59
C VAL A 47 3.12 -8.72 11.14
N TRP A 48 2.00 -8.03 11.03
CA TRP A 48 1.82 -6.69 11.56
C TRP A 48 1.02 -6.76 12.86
N LEU A 49 1.58 -6.15 13.91
CA LEU A 49 0.90 -5.97 15.18
C LEU A 49 -0.30 -5.02 15.03
N PRO A 50 -1.34 -5.18 15.86
CA PRO A 50 -2.44 -4.21 15.89
C PRO A 50 -1.90 -2.81 16.18
N SER A 51 -2.50 -1.78 15.57
CA SER A 51 -2.05 -0.41 15.80
C SER A 51 -2.25 -0.02 17.28
N ASN A 52 -1.15 0.29 17.97
CA ASN A 52 -1.19 0.79 19.35
C ASN A 52 -1.89 2.16 19.46
N ASN A 53 -1.85 2.95 18.38
CA ASN A 53 -2.53 4.24 18.29
C ASN A 53 -3.56 4.20 17.15
N ALA A 54 -4.84 4.24 17.51
CA ALA A 54 -5.93 4.28 16.53
C ALA A 54 -6.13 5.67 15.93
N GLN A 55 -5.43 6.69 16.43
CA GLN A 55 -5.54 8.04 15.93
C GLN A 55 -4.58 8.24 14.74
N PRO A 56 -5.10 8.55 13.54
CA PRO A 56 -4.25 9.00 12.46
C PRO A 56 -3.52 10.28 12.89
N ALA A 57 -2.32 10.50 12.37
CA ALA A 57 -1.63 11.77 12.58
C ALA A 57 -2.56 12.94 12.21
N PRO A 58 -2.56 14.04 12.98
CA PRO A 58 -3.37 15.21 12.66
C PRO A 58 -3.12 15.64 11.22
N ARG A 59 -4.19 15.65 10.41
CA ARG A 59 -4.09 16.18 9.05
C ARG A 59 -3.99 17.70 9.14
N PRO A 60 -3.14 18.34 8.32
CA PRO A 60 -3.13 19.80 8.23
C PRO A 60 -4.51 20.30 7.79
N VAL A 61 -4.97 21.39 8.38
CA VAL A 61 -6.20 22.06 7.96
C VAL A 61 -5.94 22.67 6.59
N LEU A 62 -6.74 22.27 5.60
CA LEU A 62 -6.69 22.84 4.25
C LEU A 62 -7.51 24.13 4.25
N GLY A 63 -6.99 25.18 3.61
CA GLY A 63 -7.73 26.45 3.43
C GLY A 63 -8.82 26.34 2.35
N ASP A 64 -9.75 27.29 2.34
CA ASP A 64 -10.91 27.27 1.44
C ASP A 64 -10.52 27.29 -0.05
N ASP A 65 -9.40 27.93 -0.41
CA ASP A 65 -8.87 27.98 -1.77
C ASP A 65 -8.59 26.60 -2.36
N TYR A 66 -8.27 25.60 -1.53
CA TYR A 66 -8.08 24.22 -1.99
C TYR A 66 -9.36 23.62 -2.60
N PHE A 67 -10.53 24.09 -2.15
CA PHE A 67 -11.83 23.59 -2.60
C PHE A 67 -12.39 24.38 -3.78
N ILE A 68 -11.75 25.48 -4.17
CA ILE A 68 -12.14 26.27 -5.33
C ILE A 68 -11.46 25.67 -6.57
N PRO A 69 -12.22 25.11 -7.53
CA PRO A 69 -11.63 24.48 -8.70
C PRO A 69 -10.81 25.48 -9.52
N THR A 70 -9.60 25.07 -9.89
CA THR A 70 -8.77 25.84 -10.81
C THR A 70 -9.33 25.76 -12.23
N ALA A 71 -9.02 26.76 -13.08
CA ALA A 71 -9.43 26.75 -14.48
C ALA A 71 -8.97 25.48 -15.24
N ALA A 72 -7.80 24.95 -14.90
CA ALA A 72 -7.27 23.71 -15.46
C ALA A 72 -8.09 22.47 -15.05
N GLU A 73 -8.57 22.43 -13.81
CA GLU A 73 -9.46 21.35 -13.33
C GLU A 73 -10.84 21.44 -13.96
N ALA A 74 -11.40 22.66 -14.09
CA ALA A 74 -12.66 22.88 -14.80
C ALA A 74 -12.57 22.44 -16.26
N GLN A 75 -11.46 22.75 -16.95
CA GLN A 75 -11.22 22.29 -18.31
C GLN A 75 -11.10 20.77 -18.40
N ARG A 76 -10.39 20.13 -17.46
CA ARG A 76 -10.26 18.66 -17.39
C ARG A 76 -11.61 18.00 -17.16
N ALA A 77 -12.41 18.52 -16.23
CA ALA A 77 -13.76 18.02 -15.96
C ALA A 77 -14.65 18.13 -17.20
N PHE A 78 -14.64 19.28 -17.88
CA PHE A 78 -15.39 19.49 -19.12
C PHE A 78 -14.95 18.53 -20.24
N SER A 79 -13.64 18.35 -20.44
CA SER A 79 -13.12 17.39 -21.43
C SER A 79 -13.56 15.95 -21.14
N GLY A 80 -13.62 15.56 -19.86
CA GLY A 80 -14.12 14.25 -19.43
C GLY A 80 -15.61 14.08 -19.71
N GLN A 81 -16.42 15.12 -19.48
CA GLN A 81 -17.85 15.14 -19.82
C GLN A 81 -18.07 15.02 -21.33
N VAL A 82 -17.33 15.78 -22.14
CA VAL A 82 -17.39 15.69 -23.61
C VAL A 82 -17.03 14.29 -24.09
N ALA A 83 -15.93 13.70 -23.60
CA ALA A 83 -15.53 12.35 -23.96
C ALA A 83 -16.55 11.29 -23.51
N SER A 84 -17.19 11.47 -22.36
CA SER A 84 -18.26 10.58 -21.91
C SER A 84 -19.52 10.71 -22.76
N ARG A 85 -19.86 11.92 -23.19
CA ARG A 85 -20.98 12.19 -24.12
C ARG A 85 -20.71 11.50 -25.46
N GLU A 86 -19.55 11.74 -26.05
CA GLU A 86 -19.14 11.15 -27.34
C GLU A 86 -19.14 9.62 -27.28
N LYS A 87 -18.69 9.01 -26.17
CA LYS A 87 -18.77 7.55 -25.98
C LYS A 87 -20.21 7.02 -25.95
N LEU A 88 -21.16 7.82 -25.47
CA LEU A 88 -22.57 7.43 -25.35
C LEU A 88 -23.37 7.71 -26.64
N THR A 89 -23.05 8.81 -27.34
CA THR A 89 -23.76 9.22 -28.57
C THR A 89 -23.18 8.61 -29.84
N ASP A 90 -21.85 8.59 -29.97
CA ASP A 90 -21.13 8.30 -31.20
C ASP A 90 -20.19 7.08 -31.05
N GLY A 91 -20.39 6.28 -30.01
CA GLY A 91 -19.59 5.09 -29.74
C GLY A 91 -19.72 4.04 -30.86
N PRO A 92 -18.62 3.56 -31.46
CA PRO A 92 -18.70 2.58 -32.54
C PRO A 92 -19.24 1.25 -32.03
N MET A 93 -20.09 0.59 -32.82
CA MET A 93 -20.54 -0.76 -32.49
C MET A 93 -19.39 -1.75 -32.58
N LEU A 94 -19.02 -2.34 -31.44
CA LEU A 94 -17.99 -3.37 -31.39
C LEU A 94 -18.62 -4.74 -31.63
N THR A 95 -18.07 -5.50 -32.57
CA THR A 95 -18.39 -6.92 -32.73
C THR A 95 -17.98 -7.69 -31.47
N LYS A 96 -18.62 -8.84 -31.24
CA LYS A 96 -18.28 -9.73 -30.10
C LYS A 96 -16.78 -10.04 -30.05
N THR A 97 -16.18 -10.35 -31.20
CA THR A 97 -14.75 -10.67 -31.31
C THR A 97 -13.85 -9.50 -30.92
N LEU A 98 -14.21 -8.27 -31.31
CA LEU A 98 -13.42 -7.09 -30.97
C LEU A 98 -13.53 -6.76 -29.47
N ARG A 99 -14.72 -6.92 -28.88
CA ARG A 99 -14.93 -6.74 -27.43
C ARG A 99 -14.12 -7.74 -26.60
N GLU A 100 -14.14 -9.01 -26.98
CA GLU A 100 -13.37 -10.07 -26.31
C GLU A 100 -11.86 -9.82 -26.43
N ARG A 101 -11.39 -9.42 -27.62
CA ARG A 101 -9.99 -9.06 -27.85
C ARG A 101 -9.56 -7.89 -26.95
N GLU A 102 -10.36 -6.82 -26.87
CA GLU A 102 -10.07 -5.66 -26.03
C GLU A 102 -10.07 -6.02 -24.54
N GLN A 103 -11.00 -6.87 -24.09
CA GLN A 103 -11.05 -7.33 -22.70
C GLN A 103 -9.83 -8.19 -22.34
N ASN A 104 -9.41 -9.09 -23.23
CA ASN A 104 -8.22 -9.92 -23.03
C ASN A 104 -6.94 -9.08 -23.04
N GLN A 105 -6.85 -8.07 -23.91
CA GLN A 105 -5.73 -7.12 -23.92
C GLN A 105 -5.65 -6.35 -22.60
N LYS A 106 -6.77 -5.76 -22.14
CA LYS A 106 -6.83 -5.08 -20.84
C LYS A 106 -6.45 -6.00 -19.67
N LYS A 107 -6.83 -7.27 -19.71
CA LYS A 107 -6.45 -8.25 -18.69
C LYS A 107 -4.94 -8.52 -18.71
N ASN A 108 -4.35 -8.74 -19.89
CA ASN A 108 -2.92 -8.95 -20.05
C ASN A 108 -2.11 -7.71 -19.64
N GLU A 109 -2.56 -6.51 -19.99
CA GLU A 109 -1.93 -5.25 -19.57
C GLU A 109 -1.94 -5.10 -18.05
N LYS A 110 -3.05 -5.43 -17.38
CA LYS A 110 -3.13 -5.43 -15.91
C LYS A 110 -2.18 -6.45 -15.30
N LEU A 111 -2.09 -7.65 -15.88
CA LEU A 111 -1.19 -8.69 -15.38
C LEU A 111 0.28 -8.30 -15.55
N ALA A 112 0.63 -7.67 -16.67
CA ALA A 112 1.97 -7.14 -16.92
C ALA A 112 2.30 -5.96 -15.98
N ARG A 113 1.33 -5.09 -15.71
CA ARG A 113 1.49 -3.96 -14.78
C ARG A 113 1.61 -4.41 -13.33
N PHE A 114 0.91 -5.49 -12.96
CA PHE A 114 0.84 -6.00 -11.59
C PHE A 114 1.09 -7.52 -11.57
N PRO A 115 2.34 -7.98 -11.73
CA PRO A 115 2.67 -9.41 -11.72
C PRO A 115 2.57 -10.03 -10.33
N ILE A 116 2.76 -9.22 -9.28
CA ILE A 116 2.71 -9.62 -7.88
C ILE A 116 1.52 -8.93 -7.21
N THR A 117 0.76 -9.71 -6.44
CA THR A 117 -0.35 -9.27 -5.61
C THR A 117 0.00 -9.43 -4.14
N ARG A 118 -0.23 -8.38 -3.35
CA ARG A 118 0.02 -8.39 -1.92
C ARG A 118 -1.29 -8.63 -1.16
N ILE A 119 -1.37 -9.75 -0.46
CA ILE A 119 -2.56 -10.15 0.30
C ILE A 119 -2.29 -9.90 1.78
N ARG A 120 -3.23 -9.21 2.44
CA ARG A 120 -3.24 -9.00 3.89
C ARG A 120 -4.45 -9.67 4.49
N ILE A 121 -4.26 -10.51 5.50
CA ILE A 121 -5.30 -11.22 6.22
C ILE A 121 -5.40 -10.60 7.61
N LYS A 122 -6.53 -9.95 7.90
CA LYS A 122 -6.80 -9.30 9.17
C LYS A 122 -7.53 -10.27 10.10
N PHE A 123 -6.95 -10.49 11.28
CA PHE A 123 -7.52 -11.30 12.36
C PHE A 123 -8.42 -10.47 13.29
N ALA A 124 -9.12 -11.14 14.19
CA ALA A 124 -10.05 -10.53 15.14
C ALA A 124 -9.39 -9.55 16.14
N ASP A 125 -8.14 -9.83 16.52
CA ASP A 125 -7.30 -8.98 17.38
C ASP A 125 -6.77 -7.72 16.65
N ARG A 126 -7.09 -7.59 15.36
CA ARG A 126 -6.64 -6.54 14.42
C ARG A 126 -5.20 -6.68 13.94
N SER A 127 -4.50 -7.76 14.28
CA SER A 127 -3.23 -8.10 13.63
C SER A 127 -3.45 -8.42 12.14
N MET A 128 -2.40 -8.31 11.35
CA MET A 128 -2.46 -8.60 9.92
C MET A 128 -1.31 -9.50 9.48
N LEU A 129 -1.62 -10.61 8.83
CA LEU A 129 -0.66 -11.43 8.12
C LEU A 129 -0.57 -10.94 6.67
N GLU A 130 0.62 -10.57 6.23
CA GLU A 130 0.90 -10.10 4.87
C GLU A 130 1.72 -11.14 4.11
N GLY A 131 1.39 -11.35 2.83
CA GLY A 131 2.18 -12.17 1.92
C GLY A 131 2.08 -11.69 0.47
N ALA A 132 3.17 -11.82 -0.27
CA ALA A 132 3.25 -11.53 -1.69
C ALA A 132 3.06 -12.81 -2.52
N LEU A 133 2.01 -12.83 -3.34
CA LEU A 133 1.64 -13.95 -4.20
C LEU A 133 1.61 -13.49 -5.66
N PRO A 134 1.95 -14.35 -6.63
CA PRO A 134 1.72 -14.04 -8.05
C PRO A 134 0.24 -13.71 -8.33
N SER A 135 -0.03 -12.72 -9.17
CA SER A 135 -1.40 -12.33 -9.53
C SER A 135 -2.18 -13.42 -10.30
N THR A 136 -1.47 -14.42 -10.82
CA THR A 136 -2.01 -15.62 -11.47
C THR A 136 -2.41 -16.73 -10.49
N CYS A 137 -2.03 -16.64 -9.21
CA CYS A 137 -2.41 -17.62 -8.19
C CYS A 137 -3.93 -17.66 -7.99
N LYS A 138 -4.40 -18.77 -7.43
CA LYS A 138 -5.82 -19.00 -7.13
C LYS A 138 -6.15 -18.59 -5.70
N ILE A 139 -7.43 -18.47 -5.38
CA ILE A 139 -7.83 -18.25 -3.99
C ILE A 139 -7.48 -19.44 -3.09
N SER A 140 -7.43 -20.66 -3.63
CA SER A 140 -6.98 -21.86 -2.91
C SER A 140 -5.54 -21.73 -2.40
N ASP A 141 -4.68 -21.03 -3.14
CA ASP A 141 -3.30 -20.73 -2.75
C ASP A 141 -3.26 -19.79 -1.53
N VAL A 142 -4.18 -18.84 -1.46
CA VAL A 142 -4.34 -17.94 -0.30
C VAL A 142 -4.83 -18.73 0.92
N TYR A 143 -5.77 -19.66 0.73
CA TYR A 143 -6.22 -20.55 1.81
C TYR A 143 -5.09 -21.44 2.34
N ARG A 144 -4.27 -22.00 1.45
CA ARG A 144 -3.09 -22.77 1.80
C ARG A 144 -2.07 -21.91 2.55
N PHE A 145 -1.79 -20.71 2.05
CA PHE A 145 -0.94 -19.72 2.69
C PHE A 145 -1.41 -19.47 4.14
N VAL A 146 -2.68 -19.15 4.34
CA VAL A 146 -3.21 -18.93 5.70
C VAL A 146 -3.05 -20.19 6.56
N LYS A 147 -3.40 -21.37 6.04
CA LYS A 147 -3.26 -22.65 6.78
C LYS A 147 -1.82 -22.96 7.19
N GLU A 148 -0.83 -22.61 6.37
CA GLU A 148 0.60 -22.79 6.67
C GLU A 148 1.09 -21.84 7.76
N SER A 149 0.46 -20.66 7.89
CA SER A 149 0.77 -19.68 8.94
C SER A 149 0.08 -19.95 10.28
N LEU A 150 -0.93 -20.83 10.33
CA LEU A 150 -1.68 -21.15 11.53
C LEU A 150 -1.00 -22.25 12.37
N LEU A 151 -1.30 -22.28 13.67
CA LEU A 151 -0.94 -23.39 14.55
C LEU A 151 -1.56 -24.71 14.08
N GLU A 152 -0.88 -25.83 14.30
CA GLU A 152 -1.27 -27.16 13.80
C GLU A 152 -2.67 -27.59 14.26
N ASN A 153 -3.01 -27.30 15.52
CA ASN A 153 -4.32 -27.53 16.13
C ASN A 153 -5.45 -26.70 15.50
N VAL A 154 -5.15 -25.54 14.92
CA VAL A 154 -6.13 -24.64 14.28
C VAL A 154 -6.18 -24.84 12.77
N ARG A 155 -5.09 -25.33 12.16
CA ARG A 155 -4.97 -25.58 10.71
C ARG A 155 -6.04 -26.53 10.17
N THR A 156 -6.50 -27.48 10.97
CA THR A 156 -7.56 -28.44 10.62
C THR A 156 -8.96 -27.85 10.70
N LYS A 157 -9.14 -26.70 11.38
CA LYS A 157 -10.44 -26.07 11.57
C LYS A 157 -10.86 -25.28 10.33
N PRO A 158 -12.15 -25.32 9.96
CA PRO A 158 -12.66 -24.52 8.84
C PRO A 158 -12.72 -23.03 9.19
N PHE A 159 -12.39 -22.21 8.19
CA PHE A 159 -12.50 -20.76 8.25
C PHE A 159 -12.87 -20.20 6.88
N VAL A 160 -13.39 -18.98 6.86
CA VAL A 160 -13.81 -18.26 5.65
C VAL A 160 -13.07 -16.94 5.56
N LEU A 161 -12.55 -16.64 4.37
CA LEU A 161 -11.99 -15.34 4.02
C LEU A 161 -13.07 -14.46 3.38
N TYR A 162 -13.16 -13.20 3.77
CA TYR A 162 -14.18 -12.29 3.25
C TYR A 162 -13.69 -10.83 3.15
N GLN A 163 -14.40 -10.02 2.37
CA GLN A 163 -14.21 -8.56 2.24
C GLN A 163 -15.48 -7.82 2.68
N THR A 164 -15.30 -6.62 3.25
CA THR A 164 -16.38 -5.70 3.64
C THR A 164 -15.87 -4.26 3.50
N PRO A 165 -16.67 -3.28 3.01
CA PRO A 165 -18.05 -3.35 2.48
C PRO A 165 -18.13 -3.28 0.92
N PRO A 166 -19.08 -3.96 0.24
CA PRO A 166 -20.10 -4.89 0.74
C PRO A 166 -19.53 -6.25 1.13
N ARG A 167 -20.27 -7.03 1.94
CA ARG A 167 -19.81 -8.35 2.41
C ARG A 167 -19.74 -9.33 1.24
N ARG A 168 -18.51 -9.75 0.87
CA ARG A 168 -18.23 -10.77 -0.14
C ARG A 168 -17.38 -11.87 0.49
N GLU A 169 -17.91 -13.09 0.50
CA GLU A 169 -17.23 -14.25 1.08
C GLU A 169 -16.58 -15.10 -0.01
N PHE A 170 -15.38 -15.61 0.28
CA PHE A 170 -14.61 -16.44 -0.64
C PHE A 170 -14.59 -17.89 -0.14
N LEU A 171 -15.73 -18.60 -0.18
CA LEU A 171 -15.85 -19.97 0.35
C LEU A 171 -14.94 -21.00 -0.35
N ALA A 172 -14.12 -21.72 0.41
CA ALA A 172 -13.26 -22.77 -0.13
C ALA A 172 -14.02 -23.91 -0.86
N THR A 173 -15.33 -24.04 -0.67
CA THR A 173 -16.18 -25.04 -1.34
C THR A 173 -16.64 -24.59 -2.74
N ASP A 174 -16.66 -23.29 -3.03
CA ASP A 174 -17.19 -22.81 -4.32
C ASP A 174 -16.17 -23.03 -5.45
N SER A 175 -16.54 -23.87 -6.41
CA SER A 175 -15.71 -24.24 -7.56
C SER A 175 -15.34 -23.04 -8.44
N LYS A 176 -16.25 -22.06 -8.57
CA LYS A 176 -16.04 -20.88 -9.42
C LYS A 176 -14.91 -20.01 -8.88
N ILE A 177 -14.91 -19.75 -7.58
CA ILE A 177 -13.86 -18.93 -6.97
C ILE A 177 -12.53 -19.68 -6.87
N ASN A 178 -12.57 -20.99 -6.62
CA ASN A 178 -11.35 -21.82 -6.54
C ASN A 178 -10.61 -21.92 -7.86
N THR A 179 -11.33 -21.87 -8.97
CA THR A 179 -10.74 -21.89 -10.32
C THR A 179 -10.24 -20.50 -10.76
N SER A 180 -10.80 -19.44 -10.19
CA SER A 180 -10.46 -18.05 -10.53
C SER A 180 -9.12 -17.61 -9.94
N ASN A 181 -8.38 -16.81 -10.70
CA ASN A 181 -7.13 -16.20 -10.23
C ASN A 181 -7.38 -14.91 -9.42
N LEU A 182 -6.35 -14.43 -8.71
CA LEU A 182 -6.44 -13.22 -7.87
C LEU A 182 -6.80 -11.97 -8.69
N LEU A 183 -6.35 -11.89 -9.95
CA LEU A 183 -6.69 -10.77 -10.84
C LEU A 183 -8.18 -10.76 -11.21
N ASP A 184 -8.75 -11.91 -11.55
CA ASP A 184 -10.15 -12.09 -11.93
C ASP A 184 -11.09 -11.89 -10.73
N LEU A 185 -10.63 -12.24 -9.52
CA LEU A 185 -11.32 -11.97 -8.26
C LEU A 185 -11.18 -10.51 -7.79
N GLN A 186 -10.52 -9.63 -8.56
CA GLN A 186 -10.27 -8.23 -8.22
C GLN A 186 -9.49 -8.06 -6.90
N LEU A 187 -8.61 -9.01 -6.57
CA LEU A 187 -7.74 -8.97 -5.40
C LEU A 187 -6.35 -8.38 -5.72
N ALA A 188 -5.97 -8.37 -6.99
CA ALA A 188 -4.75 -7.71 -7.48
C ALA A 188 -4.96 -6.19 -7.65
N PRO A 189 -3.97 -5.33 -7.32
CA PRO A 189 -2.59 -5.64 -6.92
C PRO A 189 -2.37 -5.78 -5.42
N SER A 190 -3.31 -5.32 -4.60
CA SER A 190 -3.22 -5.41 -3.14
C SER A 190 -4.63 -5.53 -2.58
N SER A 191 -4.82 -6.46 -1.64
CA SER A 191 -6.13 -6.68 -1.03
C SER A 191 -6.01 -6.99 0.47
N LEU A 192 -7.00 -6.52 1.22
CA LEU A 192 -7.23 -6.85 2.62
C LEU A 192 -8.42 -7.81 2.69
N LEU A 193 -8.19 -9.00 3.24
CA LEU A 193 -9.22 -9.98 3.56
C LEU A 193 -9.34 -10.09 5.07
N LEU A 194 -10.55 -10.29 5.55
CA LEU A 194 -10.83 -10.64 6.94
C LEU A 194 -11.00 -12.15 7.03
N ILE A 195 -10.60 -12.73 8.16
CA ILE A 195 -10.80 -14.15 8.45
C ILE A 195 -11.88 -14.32 9.51
N LYS A 196 -12.75 -15.31 9.31
CA LYS A 196 -13.69 -15.78 10.32
C LYS A 196 -13.56 -17.28 10.47
N PHE A 197 -13.29 -17.75 11.68
CA PHE A 197 -13.27 -19.16 12.03
C PHE A 197 -14.68 -19.66 12.34
N THR A 198 -14.94 -20.95 12.14
CA THR A 198 -16.19 -21.59 12.57
C THR A 198 -16.28 -21.66 14.10
N GLU A 199 -15.14 -21.87 14.76
CA GLU A 199 -15.01 -21.87 16.22
C GLU A 199 -14.94 -20.41 16.71
N GLU A 200 -15.85 -20.02 17.60
CA GLU A 200 -15.98 -18.63 18.05
C GLU A 200 -14.79 -18.16 18.90
N ILE A 201 -14.09 -19.10 19.55
CA ILE A 201 -12.94 -18.83 20.41
C ILE A 201 -11.85 -18.03 19.66
N TYR A 202 -11.64 -18.30 18.36
CA TYR A 202 -10.64 -17.61 17.55
C TYR A 202 -11.13 -16.29 16.92
N ASN A 203 -12.41 -15.96 17.08
CA ASN A 203 -13.02 -14.75 16.54
C ASN A 203 -13.07 -13.60 17.56
N HIS A 204 -12.72 -13.85 18.82
CA HIS A 204 -12.70 -12.82 19.86
C HIS A 204 -11.44 -11.94 19.77
N SER A 205 -11.62 -10.62 19.83
CA SER A 205 -10.51 -9.64 19.77
C SER A 205 -9.54 -9.69 20.96
N THR A 206 -9.91 -10.34 22.06
CA THR A 206 -9.06 -10.52 23.26
C THR A 206 -8.04 -11.62 23.09
N ASN A 207 -8.29 -12.57 22.18
CA ASN A 207 -7.43 -13.72 21.99
C ASN A 207 -6.35 -13.40 20.95
N PRO A 208 -5.09 -13.80 21.19
CA PRO A 208 -4.04 -13.63 20.20
C PRO A 208 -4.39 -14.41 18.93
N PRO A 209 -3.87 -13.98 17.76
CA PRO A 209 -4.18 -14.64 16.51
C PRO A 209 -3.54 -16.04 16.55
N PRO A 210 -4.23 -17.08 16.05
CA PRO A 210 -3.74 -18.47 16.10
C PRO A 210 -2.61 -18.74 15.08
N LEU A 211 -1.59 -17.88 15.05
CA LEU A 211 -0.41 -17.95 14.19
C LEU A 211 0.71 -18.77 14.83
N THR A 212 1.62 -19.29 14.00
CA THR A 212 2.81 -19.98 14.48
C THR A 212 3.69 -19.08 15.36
N PRO A 213 4.37 -19.63 16.39
CA PRO A 213 5.19 -18.83 17.29
C PRO A 213 6.37 -18.14 16.57
N GLU A 214 6.89 -18.74 15.49
CA GLU A 214 7.92 -18.14 14.63
C GLU A 214 7.43 -16.85 13.95
N LEU A 215 6.19 -16.84 13.47
CA LEU A 215 5.62 -15.66 12.82
C LEU A 215 5.27 -14.57 13.84
N LEU A 216 4.82 -14.96 15.04
CA LEU A 216 4.53 -14.03 16.12
C LEU A 216 5.80 -13.36 16.66
N SER A 217 6.92 -14.08 16.77
CA SER A 217 8.19 -13.49 17.22
C SER A 217 8.78 -12.53 16.19
N ALA A 218 8.52 -12.77 14.90
CA ALA A 218 8.90 -11.88 13.80
C ALA A 218 7.91 -10.72 13.56
N ALA A 219 6.88 -10.57 14.40
CA ALA A 219 5.86 -9.54 14.22
C ALA A 219 6.42 -8.13 14.41
N GLN A 220 6.03 -7.20 13.52
CA GLN A 220 6.51 -5.83 13.50
C GLN A 220 5.34 -4.84 13.67
N PRO A 221 5.56 -3.67 14.28
CA PRO A 221 4.55 -2.61 14.31
C PRO A 221 4.33 -2.06 12.90
N LEU A 222 3.12 -1.57 12.63
CA LEU A 222 2.83 -0.85 11.39
C LEU A 222 3.78 0.35 11.25
N PRO A 223 4.27 0.64 10.03
CA PRO A 223 5.15 1.78 9.81
C PRO A 223 4.41 3.09 10.13
N LEU A 224 5.12 4.02 10.76
CA LEU A 224 4.61 5.35 11.01
C LEU A 224 4.35 6.06 9.65
N PRO A 225 3.28 6.86 9.54
CA PRO A 225 3.06 7.64 8.35
C PRO A 225 4.24 8.59 8.12
N PRO A 226 4.66 8.82 6.86
CA PRO A 226 5.71 9.78 6.57
C PRO A 226 5.27 11.17 7.06
N THR A 227 6.14 11.84 7.83
CA THR A 227 5.90 13.20 8.30
C THR A 227 5.99 14.16 7.11
N LEU A 228 4.89 14.84 6.78
CA LEU A 228 4.82 15.83 5.70
C LEU A 228 5.15 17.24 6.21
N ASP A 229 6.11 17.39 7.12
CA ASP A 229 6.49 18.71 7.62
C ASP A 229 6.92 19.60 6.47
N ALA A 230 6.25 20.75 6.36
CA ALA A 230 6.35 21.67 5.25
C ALA A 230 7.80 22.11 5.02
N GLN A 231 8.40 21.65 3.91
CA GLN A 231 9.45 22.41 3.25
C GLN A 231 8.83 23.68 2.65
N ASN A 232 8.50 24.66 3.50
CA ASN A 232 8.58 26.07 3.13
C ASN A 232 10.06 26.45 3.07
N GLY A 233 10.74 25.90 2.06
CA GLY A 233 12.09 26.24 1.68
C GLY A 233 12.04 26.68 0.24
N SER A 234 11.93 27.99 0.03
CA SER A 234 12.04 28.65 -1.26
C SER A 234 13.33 28.21 -1.95
N GLN A 235 13.25 27.29 -2.92
CA GLN A 235 14.25 27.17 -3.98
C GLN A 235 13.55 27.35 -5.33
N PRO A 236 14.00 28.32 -6.15
CA PRO A 236 13.39 28.60 -7.43
C PRO A 236 13.86 27.53 -8.43
N THR A 237 13.03 26.53 -8.70
CA THR A 237 13.17 25.77 -9.95
C THR A 237 12.60 26.63 -11.07
N GLY A 238 13.45 27.49 -11.60
CA GLY A 238 13.21 28.19 -12.86
C GLY A 238 13.04 27.21 -14.03
N ASN A 239 12.34 27.69 -15.04
CA ASN A 239 12.26 27.16 -16.42
C ASN A 239 11.21 26.10 -16.74
N THR A 240 9.93 26.37 -16.46
CA THR A 240 8.83 25.81 -17.28
C THR A 240 7.77 26.85 -17.69
N LEU A 241 7.62 27.97 -16.95
CA LEU A 241 6.60 28.99 -17.24
C LEU A 241 6.95 29.96 -18.39
N GLU A 242 8.23 30.13 -18.74
CA GLU A 242 8.66 31.05 -19.82
C GLU A 242 8.33 30.51 -21.23
N LYS A 243 8.28 29.19 -21.42
CA LYS A 243 7.93 28.58 -22.73
C LYS A 243 6.45 28.78 -23.10
N GLY A 244 5.58 28.97 -22.10
CA GLY A 244 4.15 29.22 -22.32
C GLY A 244 3.88 30.64 -22.81
N LYS A 245 4.60 31.63 -22.27
CA LYS A 245 4.48 33.05 -22.65
C LYS A 245 5.04 33.32 -24.04
N GLN A 246 6.24 32.82 -24.35
CA GLN A 246 6.82 32.99 -25.70
C GLN A 246 5.93 32.42 -26.81
N LYS A 247 5.22 31.32 -26.56
CA LYS A 247 4.32 30.72 -27.57
C LYS A 247 3.04 31.53 -27.82
N VAL A 248 2.55 32.28 -26.83
CA VAL A 248 1.39 33.17 -27.03
C VAL A 248 1.79 34.50 -27.66
N ASP A 249 2.97 35.05 -27.33
CA ASP A 249 3.48 36.28 -27.95
C ASP A 249 3.83 36.09 -29.44
N ASP A 250 4.34 34.91 -29.83
CA ASP A 250 4.64 34.57 -31.23
C ASP A 250 3.36 34.41 -32.07
N ILE A 251 2.29 33.84 -31.48
CA ILE A 251 0.97 33.69 -32.12
C ILE A 251 0.27 35.05 -32.28
N LEU A 252 0.49 36.00 -31.36
CA LEU A 252 -0.04 37.36 -31.44
C LEU A 252 0.68 38.21 -32.51
N LYS A 253 1.98 37.98 -32.75
CA LYS A 253 2.74 38.61 -33.84
C LYS A 253 2.44 38.02 -35.22
N ALA A 254 2.02 36.75 -35.31
CA ALA A 254 1.78 36.04 -36.56
C ALA A 254 0.44 36.37 -37.27
N GLY A 255 -0.31 37.38 -36.82
CA GLY A 255 -1.50 37.88 -37.52
C GLY A 255 -2.67 36.89 -37.63
N ALA A 256 -2.67 35.82 -36.83
CA ALA A 256 -3.76 34.84 -36.82
C ALA A 256 -4.98 35.42 -36.09
N LYS A 257 -6.16 35.34 -36.74
CA LYS A 257 -7.45 35.86 -36.22
C LYS A 257 -7.74 35.32 -34.83
N VAL A 258 -7.55 36.17 -33.83
CA VAL A 258 -7.84 35.87 -32.42
C VAL A 258 -9.37 35.75 -32.22
N PRO A 259 -9.86 34.69 -31.54
CA PRO A 259 -11.28 34.51 -31.25
C PRO A 259 -11.86 35.70 -30.48
N LYS A 260 -13.09 36.13 -30.83
CA LYS A 260 -13.76 37.33 -30.28
C LYS A 260 -13.88 37.36 -28.75
N TRP A 261 -13.92 36.21 -28.07
CA TRP A 261 -14.01 36.15 -26.61
C TRP A 261 -12.71 36.52 -25.90
N LEU A 262 -11.56 36.48 -26.58
CA LEU A 262 -10.25 36.84 -26.01
C LEU A 262 -9.96 38.35 -26.09
N GLN A 263 -10.64 39.09 -26.97
CA GLN A 263 -10.38 40.53 -27.17
C GLN A 263 -10.97 41.44 -26.09
N ASN A 264 -11.89 40.93 -25.26
CA ASN A 264 -12.57 41.71 -24.22
C ASN A 264 -11.81 41.72 -22.87
N LEU A 265 -10.68 41.01 -22.75
CA LEU A 265 -9.89 40.94 -21.52
C LEU A 265 -8.74 41.98 -21.46
N THR A 266 -8.45 42.66 -22.56
CA THR A 266 -7.31 43.59 -22.68
C THR A 266 -7.67 45.08 -22.60
N LYS A 267 -8.93 45.44 -22.30
CA LYS A 267 -9.30 46.85 -22.06
C LYS A 267 -9.45 47.11 -20.57
N LYS A 268 -8.38 47.56 -19.95
CA LYS A 268 -8.39 48.39 -18.75
C LYS A 268 -7.50 49.60 -19.00
#